data_AF-C5KJM2-F1
#
_entry.id   AF-C5KJM2-F1
#
_cell.length_a   1.000
_cell.length_b   1.000
_cell.length_c   1.000
_cell.angle_alpha   90.00
_cell.angle_beta   90.00
_cell.angle_gamma   90.00
#
_symmetry.space_group_name_H-M   'P 1'
#
loop_
_entity.id
_entity.type
_entity.pdbx_description
1 polymer ?
#
loop_
_entity_poly.entity_id
_entity_poly.type
_entity_poly.pdbx_seq_one_letter_code
_entity_poly.pdbx_strand_id
1 'polypeptide(L)'
;MEAVESTALQAVTVWNYVPYNTKEEQDGWNKEDLSIFTSEANPRADSNRGPHLRMPSVVRPYAFKLAGKPVSARFDGLHDDKCFIMRFEEDPLARTTTSEIFVPLGVHYPRGVDIEVSDGHYKLDKARQTLTFTHNPQVASHWLCIRHRPCEYSAAHSSRMPSSKFLATSPMLEARA
;
A
#
# COMPACT_ATOMS: atom_id res chain seq x y z
N MET A 1 8.84 -5.83 -0.33
CA MET A 1 8.13 -7.11 -0.54
C MET A 1 7.81 -7.34 -2.01
N GLU A 2 8.62 -6.79 -2.92
CA GLU A 2 8.32 -6.79 -4.37
C GLU A 2 8.17 -8.20 -4.94
N ALA A 3 8.99 -9.15 -4.48
CA ALA A 3 8.91 -10.55 -4.90
C ALA A 3 7.61 -11.26 -4.51
N VAL A 4 6.95 -10.83 -3.43
CA VAL A 4 5.64 -11.35 -3.03
C VAL A 4 4.56 -10.67 -3.87
N GLU A 5 4.64 -9.36 -3.98
CA GLU A 5 3.72 -8.51 -4.76
C GLU A 5 3.64 -8.93 -6.24
N SER A 6 4.76 -9.38 -6.83
CA SER A 6 4.81 -9.87 -8.22
C SER A 6 4.03 -11.17 -8.48
N THR A 7 3.67 -11.92 -7.43
CA THR A 7 2.93 -13.19 -7.56
C THR A 7 1.41 -13.03 -7.52
N ALA A 8 0.91 -11.80 -7.39
CA ALA A 8 -0.50 -11.46 -7.08
C ALA A 8 -1.03 -12.03 -5.74
N LEU A 9 -0.24 -12.84 -5.04
CA LEU A 9 -0.51 -13.31 -3.68
C LEU A 9 -0.02 -12.26 -2.68
N GLN A 10 -0.96 -11.62 -1.99
CA GLN A 10 -0.63 -10.64 -0.94
C GLN A 10 -0.60 -11.26 0.47
N ALA A 11 -0.64 -12.60 0.56
CA ALA A 11 -0.66 -13.32 1.83
C ALA A 11 0.70 -13.97 2.10
N VAL A 12 1.33 -13.54 3.19
CA VAL A 12 2.57 -14.14 3.72
C VAL A 12 2.52 -14.16 5.24
N THR A 13 3.30 -15.06 5.82
CA THR A 13 3.58 -15.08 7.26
C THR A 13 5.05 -14.75 7.45
N VAL A 14 5.33 -13.61 8.09
CA VAL A 14 6.70 -13.17 8.36
C VAL A 14 7.24 -13.87 9.61
N TRP A 15 8.44 -14.44 9.51
CA TRP A 15 9.21 -14.92 10.65
C TRP A 15 10.09 -13.76 11.19
N ASN A 16 9.99 -13.34 12.46
CA ASN A 16 9.10 -13.80 13.52
C ASN A 16 8.48 -12.63 14.31
N TYR A 17 7.53 -12.96 15.18
CA TYR A 17 6.97 -12.07 16.18
C TYR A 17 7.33 -12.62 17.56
N VAL A 18 8.07 -11.83 18.34
CA VAL A 18 8.55 -12.18 19.68
C VAL A 18 8.13 -11.04 20.61
N PRO A 19 7.09 -11.22 21.44
CA PRO A 19 6.50 -10.14 22.21
C PRO A 19 7.43 -9.60 23.31
N TYR A 20 8.47 -10.36 23.68
CA TYR A 20 9.47 -10.00 24.68
C TYR A 20 10.83 -9.62 24.05
N ASN A 21 10.87 -9.27 22.75
CA ASN A 21 12.11 -8.85 22.09
C ASN A 21 12.65 -7.54 22.69
N THR A 22 13.86 -7.59 23.25
CA THR A 22 14.61 -6.47 23.83
C THR A 22 15.94 -6.28 23.08
N LYS A 23 16.63 -5.15 23.26
CA LYS A 23 17.93 -4.96 22.62
C LYS A 23 19.00 -5.90 23.20
N GLU A 24 18.94 -6.19 24.49
CA GLU A 24 19.92 -7.02 25.22
C GLU A 24 19.72 -8.51 24.97
N GLU A 25 18.49 -9.00 25.09
CA GLU A 25 18.17 -10.44 24.98
C GLU A 25 17.70 -10.83 23.57
N GLN A 26 17.25 -9.86 22.77
CA GLN A 26 16.70 -10.05 21.43
C GLN A 26 15.60 -11.11 21.48
N ASP A 27 15.68 -12.16 20.66
CA ASP A 27 14.68 -13.23 20.66
C ASP A 27 14.82 -14.23 21.82
N GLY A 28 15.86 -14.11 22.66
CA GLY A 28 16.14 -14.99 23.80
C GLY A 28 16.66 -16.38 23.42
N TRP A 29 16.94 -16.65 22.14
CA TRP A 29 17.39 -17.97 21.67
C TRP A 29 18.83 -17.95 21.16
N ASN A 30 19.13 -17.10 20.18
CA ASN A 30 20.46 -17.03 19.57
C ASN A 30 21.04 -15.60 19.55
N LYS A 31 20.33 -14.64 20.17
CA LYS A 31 20.67 -13.21 20.17
C LYS A 31 20.68 -12.62 18.76
N GLU A 32 19.74 -13.02 17.92
CA GLU A 32 19.42 -12.33 16.65
C GLU A 32 18.14 -11.49 16.76
N ASP A 33 18.18 -10.29 16.17
CA ASP A 33 17.07 -9.33 16.21
C ASP A 33 16.27 -9.46 14.91
N LEU A 34 15.54 -10.58 14.81
CA LEU A 34 14.67 -10.89 13.67
C LEU A 34 13.21 -10.54 13.92
N SER A 35 12.87 -10.13 15.15
CA SER A 35 11.48 -9.85 15.47
C SER A 35 10.98 -8.61 14.75
N ILE A 36 9.75 -8.70 14.24
CA ILE A 36 9.04 -7.54 13.68
C ILE A 36 8.60 -6.55 14.77
N PHE A 37 8.71 -6.91 16.05
CA PHE A 37 8.29 -6.13 17.21
C PHE A 37 9.46 -5.97 18.18
N THR A 38 9.53 -4.82 18.86
CA THR A 38 10.29 -4.67 20.10
C THR A 38 9.53 -3.78 21.06
N SER A 39 9.63 -4.08 22.36
CA SER A 39 9.04 -3.27 23.42
C SER A 39 9.82 -1.96 23.67
N GLU A 40 11.04 -1.85 23.13
CA GLU A 40 11.96 -0.75 23.37
C GLU A 40 11.95 0.31 22.27
N ALA A 41 12.46 1.49 22.63
CA ALA A 41 12.59 2.61 21.71
C ALA A 41 13.57 2.31 20.56
N ASN A 42 13.12 2.31 19.30
CA ASN A 42 14.01 2.13 18.15
C ASN A 42 14.50 3.50 17.63
N PRO A 43 15.80 3.82 17.74
CA PRO A 43 16.35 5.10 17.29
C PRO A 43 16.39 5.25 15.75
N ARG A 44 16.14 4.18 14.99
CA ARG A 44 16.03 4.19 13.52
C ARG A 44 14.59 4.31 13.01
N ALA A 45 13.59 4.29 13.89
CA ALA A 45 12.20 4.52 13.51
C ALA A 45 11.96 6.02 13.40
N ASP A 46 11.96 6.51 12.17
CA ASP A 46 11.48 7.82 11.79
C ASP A 46 10.00 7.97 12.17
N SER A 47 9.77 8.43 13.39
CA SER A 47 8.48 8.90 13.91
C SER A 47 7.32 7.90 13.94
N ASN A 48 7.23 7.08 14.99
CA ASN A 48 5.93 6.94 15.67
C ASN A 48 6.12 6.49 17.12
N ARG A 49 5.47 7.22 18.03
CA ARG A 49 5.71 7.24 19.48
C ARG A 49 5.01 6.05 20.19
N GLY A 50 5.51 4.83 19.99
CA GLY A 50 5.02 3.60 20.63
C GLY A 50 5.96 2.41 20.39
N PRO A 51 5.77 1.24 21.03
CA PRO A 51 6.65 0.08 20.90
C PRO A 51 6.89 -0.24 19.41
N HIS A 52 8.16 -0.31 19.05
CA HIS A 52 8.61 -0.05 17.69
C HIS A 52 8.56 -1.31 16.87
N LEU A 53 7.40 -1.55 16.28
CA LEU A 53 7.31 -2.48 15.18
C LEU A 53 8.23 -2.00 14.05
N ARG A 54 8.91 -2.92 13.36
CA ARG A 54 9.54 -2.70 12.04
C ARG A 54 8.46 -2.54 10.95
N MET A 55 7.41 -1.80 11.31
CA MET A 55 6.11 -1.63 10.64
C MET A 55 6.23 -1.27 9.17
N PRO A 56 7.06 -0.28 8.74
CA PRO A 56 6.97 0.21 7.36
C PRO A 56 7.27 -0.87 6.31
N SER A 57 8.08 -1.87 6.67
CA SER A 57 8.43 -2.97 5.76
C SER A 57 7.35 -4.04 5.64
N VAL A 58 6.68 -4.36 6.77
CA VAL A 58 5.75 -5.50 6.90
C VAL A 58 4.27 -5.10 6.80
N VAL A 59 3.92 -3.92 7.29
CA VAL A 59 2.57 -3.37 7.16
C VAL A 59 2.42 -2.81 5.76
N ARG A 60 1.48 -3.35 5.01
CA ARG A 60 1.21 -2.92 3.64
C ARG A 60 -0.29 -2.79 3.43
N PRO A 61 -0.74 -1.93 2.49
CA PRO A 61 -2.09 -2.04 1.99
C PRO A 61 -2.26 -3.39 1.30
N TYR A 62 -3.40 -4.05 1.51
CA TYR A 62 -3.73 -5.30 0.82
C TYR A 62 -5.24 -5.54 0.79
N ALA A 63 -5.71 -6.27 -0.21
CA ALA A 63 -7.09 -6.78 -0.22
C ALA A 63 -7.20 -7.99 0.72
N PHE A 64 -7.91 -7.83 1.84
CA PHE A 64 -8.18 -8.95 2.73
C PHE A 64 -9.46 -9.69 2.35
N LYS A 65 -10.35 -9.05 1.57
CA LYS A 65 -11.43 -9.70 0.80
C LYS A 65 -11.48 -9.09 -0.60
N LEU A 66 -11.36 -9.91 -1.62
CA LEU A 66 -11.44 -9.47 -3.01
C LEU A 66 -12.63 -10.14 -3.70
N ALA A 67 -13.48 -9.33 -4.30
CA ALA A 67 -14.62 -9.76 -5.11
C ALA A 67 -14.19 -9.93 -6.56
N GLY A 68 -13.21 -10.79 -6.81
CA GLY A 68 -12.62 -10.95 -8.15
C GLY A 68 -11.33 -11.75 -8.11
N LYS A 69 -10.72 -11.97 -9.28
CA LYS A 69 -9.44 -12.68 -9.41
C LYS A 69 -8.29 -11.67 -9.39
N PRO A 70 -7.34 -11.77 -8.43
CA PRO A 70 -6.23 -10.83 -8.37
C PRO A 70 -5.31 -11.02 -9.58
N VAL A 71 -4.99 -9.91 -10.26
CA VAL A 71 -4.07 -9.89 -11.41
C VAL A 71 -2.70 -9.36 -10.99
N SER A 72 -2.68 -8.27 -10.23
CA SER A 72 -1.44 -7.67 -9.72
C SER A 72 -1.73 -6.79 -8.51
N ALA A 73 -0.75 -6.68 -7.63
CA ALA A 73 -0.75 -5.71 -6.56
C ALA A 73 0.68 -5.23 -6.34
N ARG A 74 0.86 -3.93 -6.11
CA ARG A 74 2.18 -3.31 -5.89
C ARG A 74 2.06 -2.21 -4.87
N PHE A 75 3.03 -2.12 -3.96
CA PHE A 75 3.13 -1.02 -3.01
C PHE A 75 4.53 -0.39 -2.97
N ASP A 76 4.61 0.85 -3.46
CA ASP A 76 5.84 1.66 -3.47
C ASP A 76 6.04 2.41 -2.14
N GLY A 77 6.11 1.68 -1.03
CA GLY A 77 6.16 2.25 0.33
C GLY A 77 7.42 3.05 0.68
N LEU A 78 8.49 2.91 -0.10
CA LEU A 78 9.75 3.66 0.08
C LEU A 78 9.78 5.00 -0.66
N HIS A 79 8.88 5.22 -1.62
CA HIS A 79 8.75 6.50 -2.32
C HIS A 79 7.95 7.52 -1.48
N ASP A 80 8.05 8.80 -1.84
CA ASP A 80 7.35 9.90 -1.16
C ASP A 80 5.84 9.88 -1.41
N ASP A 81 5.42 9.38 -2.58
CA ASP A 81 4.02 9.28 -3.01
C ASP A 81 3.29 8.07 -2.39
N LYS A 82 4.03 7.08 -1.90
CA LYS A 82 3.56 5.82 -1.28
C LYS A 82 2.34 5.27 -2.01
N CYS A 83 2.54 4.87 -3.26
CA CYS A 83 1.47 4.43 -4.12
C CYS A 83 1.18 2.93 -3.93
N PHE A 84 -0.07 2.58 -3.67
CA PHE A 84 -0.58 1.22 -3.80
C PHE A 84 -1.48 1.11 -5.02
N ILE A 85 -1.22 0.13 -5.87
CA ILE A 85 -2.04 -0.18 -7.05
C ILE A 85 -2.42 -1.65 -6.98
N MET A 86 -3.70 -1.92 -7.18
CA MET A 86 -4.21 -3.27 -7.31
C MET A 86 -5.08 -3.38 -8.55
N ARG A 87 -4.92 -4.49 -9.28
CA ARG A 87 -5.75 -4.87 -10.43
C ARG A 87 -6.34 -6.25 -10.21
N PHE A 88 -7.59 -6.41 -10.61
CA PHE A 88 -8.30 -7.67 -10.54
C PHE A 88 -9.31 -7.78 -11.68
N GLU A 89 -9.66 -9.00 -12.03
CA GLU A 89 -10.68 -9.32 -13.02
C GLU A 89 -11.98 -9.74 -12.34
N GLU A 90 -13.08 -9.51 -13.04
CA GLU A 90 -14.40 -10.01 -12.65
C GLU A 90 -14.34 -11.53 -12.41
N ASP A 91 -14.94 -12.00 -11.33
CA ASP A 91 -15.09 -13.41 -11.06
C ASP A 91 -16.58 -13.79 -11.04
N PRO A 92 -17.07 -14.55 -12.03
CA PRO A 92 -18.46 -15.01 -12.06
C PRO A 92 -18.88 -15.83 -10.84
N LEU A 93 -17.93 -16.34 -10.05
CA LEU A 93 -18.19 -17.07 -8.82
C LEU A 93 -18.28 -16.18 -7.58
N ALA A 94 -17.90 -14.89 -7.69
CA ALA A 94 -18.02 -13.94 -6.59
C ALA A 94 -19.50 -13.70 -6.26
N ARG A 95 -19.83 -13.71 -4.96
CA ARG A 95 -21.21 -13.52 -4.47
C ARG A 95 -21.57 -12.05 -4.25
N THR A 96 -20.63 -11.16 -4.53
CA THR A 96 -20.72 -9.72 -4.30
C THR A 96 -19.78 -9.03 -5.26
N THR A 97 -20.02 -7.75 -5.52
CA THR A 97 -19.09 -6.87 -6.27
C THR A 97 -18.26 -6.00 -5.32
N THR A 98 -18.29 -6.29 -4.02
CA THR A 98 -17.65 -5.45 -2.99
C THR A 98 -16.41 -6.11 -2.43
N SER A 99 -15.28 -5.41 -2.57
CA SER A 99 -13.98 -5.76 -2.00
C SER A 99 -13.67 -4.93 -0.75
N GLU A 100 -12.89 -5.51 0.17
CA GLU A 100 -12.40 -4.85 1.37
C GLU A 100 -10.87 -4.85 1.38
N ILE A 101 -10.29 -3.64 1.40
CA ILE A 101 -8.86 -3.38 1.32
C ILE A 101 -8.42 -2.73 2.63
N PHE A 102 -7.42 -3.31 3.29
CA PHE A 102 -6.79 -2.70 4.44
C PHE A 102 -5.90 -1.53 3.98
N VAL A 103 -6.04 -0.38 4.65
CA VAL A 103 -5.32 0.86 4.35
C VAL A 103 -4.59 1.34 5.62
N PRO A 104 -3.27 1.14 5.73
CA PRO A 104 -2.49 1.43 6.94
C PRO A 104 -2.27 2.93 7.17
N LEU A 105 -3.34 3.66 7.51
CA LEU A 105 -3.34 5.12 7.63
C LEU A 105 -2.30 5.63 8.63
N GLY A 106 -2.17 4.99 9.79
CA GLY A 106 -1.23 5.42 10.83
C GLY A 106 0.24 5.18 10.51
N VAL A 107 0.55 4.27 9.57
CA VAL A 107 1.93 3.89 9.23
C VAL A 107 2.39 4.61 7.94
N HIS A 108 1.57 4.55 6.89
CA HIS A 108 1.97 5.02 5.56
C HIS A 108 1.24 6.30 5.12
N TYR A 109 0.10 6.62 5.73
CA TYR A 109 -0.75 7.71 5.26
C TYR A 109 -1.22 8.66 6.39
N PRO A 110 -0.29 9.21 7.20
CA PRO A 110 -0.67 10.06 8.34
C PRO A 110 -1.46 11.32 7.95
N ARG A 111 -1.32 11.79 6.71
CA ARG A 111 -2.07 12.93 6.15
C ARG A 111 -3.33 12.54 5.39
N GLY A 112 -3.65 11.25 5.37
CA GLY A 112 -4.73 10.68 4.56
C GLY A 112 -4.26 10.25 3.17
N VAL A 113 -5.24 9.86 2.36
CA VAL A 113 -5.04 9.23 1.06
C VAL A 113 -5.92 9.87 0.00
N ASP A 114 -5.44 9.87 -1.22
CA ASP A 114 -6.23 10.09 -2.42
C ASP A 114 -6.48 8.73 -3.08
N ILE A 115 -7.73 8.47 -3.44
CA ILE A 115 -8.20 7.17 -3.92
C ILE A 115 -8.81 7.35 -5.30
N GLU A 116 -8.35 6.56 -6.24
CA GLU A 116 -8.90 6.46 -7.59
C GLU A 116 -9.31 5.01 -7.85
N VAL A 117 -10.44 4.84 -8.53
CA VAL A 117 -10.96 3.53 -8.95
C VAL A 117 -11.33 3.60 -10.43
N SER A 118 -11.20 2.47 -11.13
CA SER A 118 -11.57 2.37 -12.55
C SER A 118 -13.05 2.67 -12.83
N ASP A 119 -13.90 2.31 -11.90
CA ASP A 119 -15.35 2.21 -12.06
C ASP A 119 -16.03 2.16 -10.69
N GLY A 120 -17.35 2.12 -10.68
CA GLY A 120 -18.12 1.95 -9.45
C GLY A 120 -17.92 3.07 -8.44
N HIS A 121 -17.84 2.71 -7.15
CA HIS A 121 -17.65 3.68 -6.07
C HIS A 121 -16.93 3.05 -4.88
N TYR A 122 -16.41 3.90 -3.99
CA TYR A 122 -15.69 3.46 -2.81
C TYR A 122 -16.11 4.23 -1.56
N LYS A 123 -15.80 3.64 -0.39
CA LYS A 123 -15.93 4.27 0.92
C LYS A 123 -14.75 3.91 1.80
N LEU A 124 -14.11 4.91 2.39
CA LEU A 124 -13.03 4.70 3.36
C LEU A 124 -13.56 4.86 4.80
N ASP A 125 -13.53 3.78 5.58
CA ASP A 125 -13.70 3.82 7.03
C ASP A 125 -12.33 4.02 7.68
N LYS A 126 -12.06 5.25 8.13
CA LYS A 126 -10.77 5.62 8.73
C LYS A 126 -10.54 4.95 10.08
N ALA A 127 -11.59 4.71 10.86
CA ALA A 127 -11.48 4.08 12.17
C ALA A 127 -11.09 2.61 12.04
N ARG A 128 -11.68 1.93 11.04
CA ARG A 128 -11.34 0.54 10.70
C ARG A 128 -10.16 0.39 9.75
N GLN A 129 -9.58 1.49 9.27
CA GLN A 129 -8.52 1.47 8.25
C GLN A 129 -8.88 0.59 7.04
N THR A 130 -10.14 0.67 6.60
CA THR A 130 -10.70 -0.23 5.58
C THR A 130 -11.33 0.59 4.44
N LEU A 131 -10.86 0.35 3.23
CA LEU A 131 -11.47 0.82 2.00
C LEU A 131 -12.42 -0.28 1.47
N THR A 132 -13.69 0.07 1.37
CA THR A 132 -14.69 -0.72 0.66
C THR A 132 -14.76 -0.23 -0.78
N PHE A 133 -14.55 -1.12 -1.74
CA PHE A 133 -14.64 -0.82 -3.17
C PHE A 133 -15.72 -1.69 -3.82
N THR A 134 -16.78 -1.07 -4.34
CA THR A 134 -17.87 -1.74 -5.05
C THR A 134 -17.71 -1.47 -6.55
N HIS A 135 -17.30 -2.48 -7.31
CA HIS A 135 -17.08 -2.37 -8.76
C HIS A 135 -18.37 -2.61 -9.56
N ASN A 136 -18.33 -2.25 -10.83
CA ASN A 136 -19.38 -2.45 -11.81
C ASN A 136 -19.23 -3.85 -12.45
N PRO A 137 -20.17 -4.78 -12.26
CA PRO A 137 -20.06 -6.15 -12.76
C PRO A 137 -20.16 -6.28 -14.29
N GLN A 138 -20.50 -5.20 -15.01
CA GLN A 138 -20.50 -5.17 -16.47
C GLN A 138 -19.11 -4.87 -17.06
N VAL A 139 -18.12 -4.53 -16.23
CA VAL A 139 -16.74 -4.28 -16.62
C VAL A 139 -15.90 -5.52 -16.30
N ALA A 140 -15.03 -5.95 -17.20
CA ALA A 140 -14.26 -7.19 -17.01
C ALA A 140 -12.99 -7.02 -16.15
N SER A 141 -12.43 -5.81 -16.09
CA SER A 141 -11.16 -5.51 -15.43
C SER A 141 -11.27 -4.25 -14.59
N HIS A 142 -10.83 -4.36 -13.35
CA HIS A 142 -10.92 -3.31 -12.35
C HIS A 142 -9.55 -2.98 -11.79
N TRP A 143 -9.39 -1.73 -11.36
CA TRP A 143 -8.23 -1.29 -10.63
C TRP A 143 -8.58 -0.25 -9.58
N LEU A 144 -7.77 -0.21 -8.53
CA LEU A 144 -7.77 0.86 -7.55
C LEU A 144 -6.34 1.36 -7.33
N CYS A 145 -6.23 2.64 -7.03
CA CYS A 145 -5.00 3.31 -6.69
C CYS A 145 -5.20 4.09 -5.39
N ILE A 146 -4.32 3.88 -4.42
CA ILE A 146 -4.29 4.61 -3.15
C ILE A 146 -2.94 5.33 -3.11
N ARG A 147 -2.97 6.65 -3.03
CA ARG A 147 -1.76 7.48 -2.94
C ARG A 147 -1.75 8.25 -1.64
N HIS A 148 -0.55 8.49 -1.12
CA HIS A 148 -0.37 9.37 0.02
C HIS A 148 -0.73 10.81 -0.36
N ARG A 149 -1.54 11.46 0.47
CA ARG A 149 -1.86 12.87 0.25
C ARG A 149 -0.65 13.74 0.57
N PRO A 150 -0.09 14.47 -0.40
CA PRO A 150 1.04 15.35 -0.14
C PRO A 150 0.65 16.44 0.86
N CYS A 151 1.65 16.99 1.55
CA CYS A 151 1.42 18.17 2.37
C CYS A 151 1.00 19.33 1.45
N GLU A 152 -0.19 19.89 1.64
CA GLU A 152 -0.54 21.16 1.00
C GLU A 152 0.37 22.24 1.59
N TYR A 153 1.46 22.55 0.90
CA TYR A 153 2.16 23.80 1.17
C TYR A 153 1.23 24.91 0.68
N SER A 154 0.64 25.66 1.61
CA SER A 154 -0.09 26.89 1.29
C SER A 154 0.76 27.72 0.33
N ALA A 155 0.29 27.87 -0.91
CA ALA A 155 0.94 28.64 -1.96
C ALA A 155 0.94 30.16 -1.68
N ALA A 156 0.86 30.58 -0.41
CA ALA A 156 0.92 31.97 -0.01
C ALA A 156 2.36 32.52 0.09
N HIS A 157 3.42 31.70 -0.08
CA HIS A 157 4.81 32.18 0.11
C HIS A 157 5.88 31.61 -0.84
N SER A 158 5.54 30.96 -1.95
CA SER A 158 6.56 30.47 -2.89
C SER A 158 6.34 30.98 -4.31
N SER A 159 6.91 32.15 -4.60
CA SER A 159 7.18 32.59 -5.96
C SER A 159 8.35 31.78 -6.53
N ARG A 160 8.10 30.55 -6.99
CA ARG A 160 8.97 29.82 -7.91
C ARG A 160 8.18 28.72 -8.60
N MET A 161 7.89 28.92 -9.89
CA MET A 161 7.24 27.91 -10.74
C MET A 161 8.14 26.68 -10.91
N PRO A 162 7.59 25.45 -10.91
CA PRO A 162 8.26 24.30 -11.51
C PRO A 162 7.99 24.28 -13.02
N SER A 163 9.05 24.04 -13.79
CA SER A 163 9.00 24.00 -15.25
C SER A 163 8.22 22.78 -15.75
N SER A 164 7.29 23.03 -16.68
CA SER A 164 6.73 22.04 -17.60
C SER A 164 7.83 21.21 -18.26
N LYS A 165 7.76 19.89 -18.12
CA LYS A 165 8.23 18.89 -19.10
C LYS A 165 7.83 17.50 -18.62
N PHE A 166 6.74 16.97 -19.16
CA PHE A 166 6.60 15.57 -19.60
C PHE A 166 5.31 15.51 -20.43
N LEU A 167 5.41 16.00 -21.67
CA LEU A 167 4.48 15.66 -22.74
C LEU A 167 5.13 14.54 -23.56
N ALA A 168 4.40 13.44 -23.66
CA ALA A 168 4.33 12.47 -24.73
C ALA A 168 5.52 12.34 -25.70
N THR A 169 6.12 11.15 -25.73
CA THR A 169 6.60 10.56 -26.99
C THR A 169 6.35 9.05 -26.99
N SER A 170 5.29 8.64 -27.69
CA SER A 170 5.26 7.36 -28.41
C SER A 170 6.28 7.41 -29.55
N PRO A 171 6.79 6.26 -29.99
CA PRO A 171 6.63 5.97 -31.41
C PRO A 171 6.16 4.52 -31.66
N MET A 172 5.08 4.41 -32.43
CA MET A 172 4.89 3.33 -33.38
C MET A 172 6.03 3.40 -34.41
N LEU A 173 6.62 2.26 -34.76
CA LEU A 173 7.20 2.08 -36.07
C LEU A 173 6.74 0.74 -36.63
N GLU A 174 5.99 0.82 -37.72
CA GLU A 174 5.54 -0.27 -38.57
C GLU A 174 6.70 -0.91 -39.35
N ALA A 175 6.40 -2.12 -39.82
CA ALA A 175 7.21 -2.99 -40.65
C ALA A 175 7.51 -2.46 -42.07
N ARG A 176 8.62 -2.97 -42.63
CA ARG A 176 8.98 -3.30 -44.05
C ARG A 176 10.52 -3.37 -44.09
N ALA A 177 11.20 -4.36 -44.66
CA ALA A 177 10.90 -5.30 -45.74
C ALA A 177 11.42 -6.71 -45.42
#